data_AF-A0A7R7B9Z7-F1
#
_entry.id   AF-A0A7R7B9Z7-F1
#
_cell.length_a   1.000
_cell.length_b   1.000
_cell.length_c   1.000
_cell.angle_alpha   90.00
_cell.angle_beta   90.00
_cell.angle_gamma   90.00
#
_symmetry.space_group_name_H-M   'P 1'
#
loop_
_entity.id
_entity.type
_entity.pdbx_description
1 polymer ?
#
loop_
_entity_poly.entity_id
_entity_poly.type
_entity_poly.pdbx_seq_one_letter_code
_entity_poly.pdbx_strand_id
1 'polypeptide(L)'
;MHYLVDEEFARVSETALAGLGQPRFAAANHALDEALSHLDPGRQSGKALIRGVFEAVESAFLVVINQPKVNRLNAQSIDAHLKPILLARHAAYGEAQDKVDRAMEMFKAWVHSAHPFRHGAPLDQIHEAPIDLAIMSATQGMGFLRYLVVP
;
A
#
# COMPACT_ATOMS: atom_id res chain seq x y z
N MET A 1 -13.40 20.23 4.54
CA MET A 1 -12.82 20.53 3.21
C MET A 1 -11.31 20.61 3.41
N HIS A 2 -10.60 19.51 3.14
CA HIS A 2 -9.13 19.45 3.16
C HIS A 2 -8.64 19.97 1.81
N TYR A 3 -8.03 21.15 1.77
CA TYR A 3 -7.68 21.87 0.53
C TYR A 3 -6.68 21.16 -0.40
N LEU A 4 -6.13 20.00 -0.02
CA LEU A 4 -5.12 19.26 -0.79
C LEU A 4 -5.59 17.92 -1.35
N VAL A 5 -6.76 17.42 -0.95
CA VAL A 5 -7.30 16.15 -1.45
C VAL A 5 -8.59 16.41 -2.20
N ASP A 6 -8.69 15.87 -3.40
CA ASP A 6 -9.93 15.88 -4.16
C ASP A 6 -10.91 14.81 -3.65
N GLU A 7 -12.14 14.86 -4.15
CA GLU A 7 -13.20 13.91 -3.79
C GLU A 7 -12.82 12.46 -4.14
N GLU A 8 -12.03 12.26 -5.19
CA GLU A 8 -11.62 10.92 -5.62
C GLU A 8 -10.62 10.31 -4.65
N PHE A 9 -9.64 11.09 -4.18
CA PHE A 9 -8.70 10.64 -3.14
C PHE A 9 -9.45 10.28 -1.86
N ALA A 10 -10.37 11.14 -1.41
CA ALA A 10 -11.17 10.87 -0.21
C ALA A 10 -11.95 9.55 -0.34
N ARG A 11 -12.59 9.33 -1.50
CA ARG A 11 -13.31 8.07 -1.79
C ARG A 11 -12.38 6.86 -1.82
N VAL A 12 -11.20 6.98 -2.40
CA VAL A 12 -10.21 5.89 -2.40
C VAL A 12 -9.75 5.57 -0.98
N SER A 13 -9.51 6.58 -0.14
CA SER A 13 -9.15 6.41 1.27
C SER A 13 -10.23 5.68 2.06
N GLU A 14 -11.48 6.13 1.97
CA GLU A 14 -12.61 5.49 2.66
C GLU A 14 -12.79 4.03 2.22
N THR A 15 -12.73 3.77 0.91
CA THR A 15 -12.88 2.41 0.39
C THR A 15 -11.73 1.48 0.78
N ALA A 16 -10.50 2.01 0.88
CA ALA A 16 -9.36 1.24 1.36
C ALA A 16 -9.48 0.90 2.85
N LEU A 17 -9.87 1.87 3.70
CA LEU A 17 -10.13 1.64 5.13
C LEU A 17 -11.25 0.62 5.34
N ALA A 18 -12.34 0.72 4.58
CA ALA A 18 -13.46 -0.24 4.65
C ALA A 18 -13.01 -1.67 4.31
N GLY A 19 -12.12 -1.84 3.33
CA GLY A 19 -11.54 -3.15 2.98
C GLY A 19 -10.72 -3.78 4.11
N LEU A 20 -10.21 -2.97 5.04
CA LEU A 20 -9.44 -3.39 6.21
C LEU A 20 -10.29 -3.59 7.47
N GLY A 21 -11.62 -3.64 7.35
CA GLY A 21 -12.53 -3.76 8.50
C GLY A 21 -12.48 -5.10 9.26
N GLN A 22 -11.78 -6.11 8.74
CA GLN A 22 -11.66 -7.40 9.42
C GLN A 22 -10.59 -7.35 10.53
N PRO A 23 -10.80 -8.01 11.70
CA PRO A 23 -9.85 -7.95 12.82
C PRO A 23 -8.42 -8.37 12.48
N ARG A 24 -8.23 -9.30 11.54
CA ARG A 24 -6.90 -9.74 11.08
C ARG A 24 -6.08 -8.63 10.41
N PHE A 25 -6.73 -7.57 9.95
CA PHE A 25 -6.09 -6.42 9.30
C PHE A 25 -5.96 -5.19 10.21
N ALA A 26 -6.14 -5.34 11.54
CA ALA A 26 -6.12 -4.21 12.48
C ALA A 26 -4.84 -3.36 12.38
N ALA A 27 -3.67 -3.99 12.25
CA ALA A 27 -2.40 -3.28 12.10
C ALA A 27 -2.35 -2.45 10.80
N ALA A 28 -2.83 -3.02 9.69
CA ALA A 28 -2.89 -2.31 8.41
C ALA A 28 -3.90 -1.16 8.45
N ASN A 29 -5.05 -1.35 9.12
CA ASN A 29 -6.07 -0.33 9.28
C ASN A 29 -5.54 0.87 10.06
N HIS A 30 -4.92 0.61 11.21
CA HIS A 30 -4.31 1.64 12.04
C HIS A 30 -3.22 2.42 11.29
N ALA A 31 -2.33 1.72 10.58
CA ALA A 31 -1.26 2.36 9.81
C ALA A 31 -1.81 3.25 8.68
N LEU A 32 -2.88 2.83 8.00
CA LEU A 32 -3.50 3.65 6.95
C LEU A 32 -4.19 4.89 7.53
N ASP A 33 -4.93 4.74 8.62
CA ASP A 33 -5.59 5.86 9.31
C ASP A 33 -4.57 6.90 9.80
N GLU A 34 -3.48 6.44 10.43
CA GLU A 34 -2.38 7.30 10.85
C GLU A 34 -1.73 8.02 9.66
N ALA A 35 -1.48 7.30 8.55
CA ALA A 35 -0.91 7.88 7.33
C ALA A 35 -1.76 9.02 6.78
N LEU A 36 -3.09 8.84 6.75
CA LEU A 36 -4.03 9.84 6.23
C LEU A 36 -4.11 11.08 7.12
N SER A 37 -3.87 10.96 8.43
CA SER A 37 -3.78 12.11 9.35
C SER A 37 -2.64 13.09 9.01
N HIS A 38 -1.64 12.65 8.23
CA HIS A 38 -0.57 13.51 7.70
C HIS A 38 -1.01 14.40 6.54
N LEU A 39 -2.31 14.45 6.23
CA LEU A 39 -2.89 15.44 5.31
C LEU A 39 -3.61 16.56 6.08
N ASP A 40 -3.78 16.43 7.39
CA ASP A 40 -4.42 17.43 8.23
C ASP A 40 -3.62 18.74 8.29
N PRO A 41 -4.30 19.90 8.33
CA PRO A 41 -3.63 21.18 8.53
C PRO A 41 -2.69 21.16 9.74
N GLY A 42 -1.41 21.51 9.53
CA GLY A 42 -0.39 21.55 10.58
C GLY A 42 0.38 20.24 10.84
N ARG A 43 0.02 19.14 10.17
CA ARG A 43 0.72 17.83 10.25
C ARG A 43 1.19 17.30 8.90
N GLN A 44 1.18 18.16 7.89
CA GLN A 44 1.41 17.80 6.49
C GLN A 44 2.81 17.23 6.28
N SER A 45 2.86 15.98 5.83
CA SER A 45 4.11 15.34 5.41
C SER A 45 3.80 14.26 4.37
N GLY A 46 4.23 14.51 3.13
CA GLY A 46 4.18 13.54 2.06
C GLY A 46 5.07 12.32 2.35
N LYS A 47 6.21 12.54 3.02
CA LYS A 47 7.08 11.45 3.51
C LYS A 47 6.33 10.54 4.48
N ALA A 48 5.67 11.13 5.49
CA ALA A 48 4.94 10.35 6.49
C ALA A 48 3.73 9.64 5.88
N LEU A 49 3.04 10.26 4.92
CA LEU A 49 1.97 9.64 4.16
C LEU A 49 2.45 8.41 3.38
N ILE A 50 3.52 8.53 2.57
CA ILE A 50 4.07 7.39 1.81
C ILE A 50 4.50 6.27 2.75
N ARG A 51 5.19 6.61 3.83
CA ARG A 51 5.65 5.65 4.83
C ARG A 51 4.49 4.88 5.46
N GLY A 52 3.48 5.58 5.98
CA GLY A 52 2.35 4.95 6.66
C GLY A 52 1.52 4.08 5.70
N VAL A 53 1.32 4.52 4.45
CA VAL A 53 0.67 3.69 3.43
C VAL A 53 1.49 2.44 3.11
N PHE A 54 2.82 2.56 3.01
CA PHE A 54 3.69 1.40 2.85
C PHE A 54 3.57 0.41 4.01
N GLU A 55 3.59 0.90 5.25
CA GLU A 55 3.40 0.08 6.46
C GLU A 55 2.03 -0.63 6.47
N ALA A 56 0.97 0.05 6.02
CA ALA A 56 -0.36 -0.54 5.87
C ALA A 56 -0.37 -1.67 4.83
N VAL A 57 0.22 -1.45 3.66
CA VAL A 57 0.31 -2.44 2.58
C VAL A 57 1.18 -3.63 2.99
N GLU A 58 2.33 -3.40 3.63
CA GLU A 58 3.20 -4.46 4.13
C GLU A 58 2.49 -5.30 5.19
N SER A 59 1.77 -4.67 6.13
CA SER A 59 1.00 -5.36 7.15
C SER A 59 -0.10 -6.24 6.55
N ALA A 60 -0.88 -5.72 5.60
CA ALA A 60 -1.91 -6.49 4.90
C ALA A 60 -1.31 -7.63 4.07
N PHE A 61 -0.20 -7.38 3.39
CA PHE A 61 0.54 -8.39 2.62
C PHE A 61 0.95 -9.57 3.51
N LEU A 62 1.56 -9.32 4.67
CA LEU A 62 2.00 -10.38 5.59
C LEU A 62 0.84 -11.24 6.09
N VAL A 63 -0.31 -10.62 6.36
CA VAL A 63 -1.55 -11.33 6.73
C VAL A 63 -2.06 -12.20 5.58
N VAL A 64 -2.06 -11.68 4.35
CA VAL A 64 -2.57 -12.40 3.16
C VAL A 64 -1.69 -13.60 2.80
N ILE A 65 -0.36 -13.43 2.80
CA ILE A 65 0.53 -14.55 2.43
C ILE A 65 0.63 -15.60 3.55
N ASN A 66 0.44 -15.19 4.81
CA ASN A 66 0.48 -16.02 6.00
C ASN A 66 1.70 -16.97 6.04
N GLN A 67 2.89 -16.43 5.74
CA GLN A 67 4.16 -17.18 5.70
C GLN A 67 5.05 -16.84 6.89
N PRO A 68 5.30 -17.77 7.84
CA PRO A 68 6.04 -17.46 9.08
C PRO A 68 7.48 -16.96 8.87
N LYS A 69 8.11 -17.33 7.75
CA LYS A 69 9.49 -16.95 7.43
C LYS A 69 9.61 -15.62 6.68
N VAL A 70 8.49 -15.02 6.30
CA VAL A 70 8.45 -13.75 5.58
C VAL A 70 8.02 -12.67 6.56
N ASN A 71 8.87 -11.66 6.74
CA ASN A 71 8.65 -10.56 7.69
C ASN A 71 8.69 -9.18 7.03
N ARG A 72 8.77 -9.14 5.69
CA ARG A 72 8.82 -7.90 4.91
C ARG A 72 8.28 -8.09 3.52
N LEU A 73 7.73 -7.02 2.98
CA LEU A 73 7.33 -6.85 1.60
C LEU A 73 8.56 -6.48 0.75
N ASN A 74 8.87 -7.33 -0.22
CA ASN A 74 9.86 -7.07 -1.26
C ASN A 74 9.51 -7.82 -2.56
N ALA A 75 10.25 -7.57 -3.64
CA ALA A 75 10.01 -8.22 -4.93
C ALA A 75 10.03 -9.75 -4.86
N GLN A 76 11.00 -10.33 -4.15
CA GLN A 76 11.13 -11.78 -4.02
C GLN A 76 9.91 -12.40 -3.30
N SER A 77 9.44 -11.79 -2.21
CA SER A 77 8.29 -12.28 -1.47
C SER A 77 6.98 -12.12 -2.25
N ILE A 78 6.87 -11.09 -3.09
CA ILE A 78 5.73 -10.90 -4.00
C ILE A 78 5.66 -12.07 -4.98
N ASP A 79 6.76 -12.36 -5.68
CA ASP A 79 6.80 -13.41 -6.70
C ASP A 79 6.64 -14.81 -6.08
N ALA A 80 7.26 -15.05 -4.93
CA ALA A 80 7.27 -16.38 -4.30
C ALA A 80 5.95 -16.74 -3.59
N HIS A 81 5.20 -15.76 -3.08
CA HIS A 81 4.07 -16.02 -2.18
C HIS A 81 2.76 -15.36 -2.59
N LEU A 82 2.78 -14.11 -3.01
CA LEU A 82 1.55 -13.40 -3.38
C LEU A 82 1.08 -13.80 -4.78
N LYS A 83 2.00 -13.84 -5.76
CA LYS A 83 1.66 -14.17 -7.14
C LYS A 83 0.91 -15.50 -7.28
N PRO A 84 1.33 -16.62 -6.64
CA PRO A 84 0.56 -17.87 -6.67
C PRO A 84 -0.87 -17.74 -6.11
N ILE A 85 -1.06 -16.97 -5.03
CA ILE A 85 -2.38 -16.72 -4.44
C ILE A 85 -3.28 -15.99 -5.44
N LEU A 86 -2.76 -14.98 -6.13
CA LEU A 86 -3.52 -14.20 -7.10
C LEU A 86 -3.83 -14.99 -8.38
N LEU A 87 -2.91 -15.82 -8.86
CA LEU A 87 -3.18 -16.72 -9.98
C LEU A 87 -4.29 -17.71 -9.65
N ALA A 88 -4.29 -18.27 -8.43
CA ALA A 88 -5.37 -19.14 -7.96
C ALA A 88 -6.70 -18.37 -7.85
N ARG A 89 -6.70 -17.15 -7.32
CA ARG A 89 -7.88 -16.28 -7.21
C ARG A 89 -8.51 -15.99 -8.58
N HIS A 90 -7.68 -15.84 -9.62
CA HIS A 90 -8.13 -15.50 -10.97
C HIS A 90 -8.14 -16.70 -11.93
N ALA A 91 -8.10 -17.95 -11.45
CA ALA A 91 -7.96 -19.13 -12.30
C ALA A 91 -9.06 -19.30 -13.37
N ALA A 92 -10.24 -18.72 -13.17
CA ALA A 92 -11.34 -18.74 -14.14
C ALA A 92 -11.17 -17.73 -15.30
N TYR A 93 -10.21 -16.82 -15.21
CA TYR A 93 -9.96 -15.79 -16.22
C TYR A 93 -8.85 -16.24 -17.18
N GLY A 94 -9.17 -16.41 -18.46
CA GLY A 94 -8.26 -17.00 -19.46
C GLY A 94 -6.92 -16.28 -19.63
N GLU A 95 -6.86 -14.98 -19.29
CA GLU A 95 -5.63 -14.17 -19.36
C GLU A 95 -5.03 -13.89 -17.97
N ALA A 96 -5.40 -14.65 -16.93
CA ALA A 96 -4.98 -14.39 -15.55
C ALA A 96 -3.46 -14.33 -15.41
N GLN A 97 -2.72 -15.17 -16.12
CA GLN A 97 -1.26 -15.17 -16.08
C GLN A 97 -0.69 -13.81 -16.49
N ASP A 98 -1.02 -13.31 -17.68
CA ASP A 98 -0.52 -12.02 -18.19
C ASP A 98 -0.95 -10.85 -17.29
N LYS A 99 -2.22 -10.82 -16.84
CA LYS A 99 -2.71 -9.70 -16.03
C LYS A 99 -2.13 -9.69 -14.62
N VAL A 100 -2.01 -10.84 -13.98
CA VAL A 100 -1.37 -10.93 -12.66
C VAL A 100 0.10 -10.59 -12.78
N ASP A 101 0.81 -11.07 -13.80
CA ASP A 101 2.24 -10.75 -14.00
C ASP A 101 2.45 -9.23 -14.12
N ARG A 102 1.68 -8.56 -14.97
CA ARG A 102 1.76 -7.09 -15.11
C ARG A 102 1.38 -6.35 -13.83
N ALA A 103 0.35 -6.81 -13.13
CA ALA A 103 -0.04 -6.24 -11.84
C ALA A 103 1.07 -6.37 -10.79
N MET A 104 1.79 -7.50 -10.77
CA MET A 104 2.92 -7.72 -9.87
C MET A 104 4.12 -6.85 -10.25
N GLU A 105 4.39 -6.61 -11.53
CA GLU A 105 5.44 -5.65 -11.93
C GLU A 105 5.11 -4.22 -11.48
N MET A 106 3.86 -3.78 -11.63
CA MET A 106 3.42 -2.47 -11.10
C MET A 106 3.58 -2.42 -9.57
N PHE A 107 3.20 -3.49 -8.88
CA PHE A 107 3.32 -3.54 -7.43
C PHE A 107 4.78 -3.51 -6.97
N LYS A 108 5.67 -4.26 -7.63
CA LYS A 108 7.11 -4.25 -7.36
C LYS A 108 7.74 -2.87 -7.62
N ALA A 109 7.33 -2.20 -8.68
CA ALA A 109 7.79 -0.84 -8.98
C ALA A 109 7.37 0.15 -7.89
N TRP A 110 6.11 0.08 -7.43
CA TRP A 110 5.62 0.90 -6.32
C TRP A 110 6.32 0.57 -4.99
N VAL A 111 6.55 -0.71 -4.69
CA VAL A 111 7.32 -1.11 -3.50
C VAL A 111 8.73 -0.51 -3.58
N HIS A 112 9.39 -0.59 -4.73
CA HIS A 112 10.73 -0.03 -4.90
C HIS A 112 10.77 1.49 -4.70
N SER A 113 9.75 2.23 -5.16
CA SER A 113 9.68 3.68 -4.99
C SER A 113 9.31 4.11 -3.57
N ALA A 114 8.47 3.34 -2.86
CA ALA A 114 8.04 3.62 -1.50
C ALA A 114 9.04 3.13 -0.43
N HIS A 115 9.81 2.08 -0.70
CA HIS A 115 10.73 1.47 0.26
C HIS A 115 11.78 2.43 0.86
N PRO A 116 12.34 3.42 0.14
CA PRO A 116 13.23 4.40 0.75
C PRO A 116 12.62 5.14 1.95
N PHE A 117 11.31 5.39 1.93
CA PHE A 117 10.58 6.11 2.99
C PHE A 117 10.36 5.26 4.26
N ARG A 118 10.54 3.93 4.18
CA ARG A 118 10.44 2.96 5.28
C ARG A 118 11.57 3.08 6.30
N HIS A 119 12.75 3.57 5.89
CA HIS A 119 13.93 3.57 6.74
C HIS A 119 14.21 4.95 7.32
N GLY A 120 14.56 4.97 8.62
CA GLY A 120 15.17 6.10 9.30
C GLY A 120 16.58 6.39 8.80
N ALA A 121 16.76 6.59 7.50
CA ALA A 121 17.76 7.56 7.09
C ALA A 121 17.39 8.85 7.86
N PRO A 122 18.36 9.47 8.54
CA PRO A 122 18.07 10.62 9.36
C PRO A 122 17.27 11.65 8.53
N LEU A 123 16.39 12.40 9.20
CA LEU A 123 15.36 13.24 8.57
C LEU A 123 15.94 14.21 7.50
N ASP A 124 17.25 14.44 7.52
CA ASP A 124 18.06 15.24 6.62
C ASP A 124 18.40 14.59 5.26
N GLN A 125 18.30 13.26 5.11
CA GLN A 125 18.69 12.56 3.86
C GLN A 125 17.54 12.18 2.93
N ILE A 126 16.33 12.02 3.46
CA ILE A 126 15.12 11.85 2.64
C ILE A 126 14.40 13.17 2.63
N HIS A 127 14.53 13.89 1.51
CA HIS A 127 13.83 15.14 1.31
C HIS A 127 12.32 14.92 1.40
N GLU A 128 11.62 15.92 1.90
CA GLU A 128 10.16 15.91 1.92
C GLU A 128 9.64 15.61 0.51
N ALA A 129 8.74 14.64 0.40
CA ALA A 129 8.13 14.32 -0.88
C ALA A 129 7.15 15.44 -1.25
N PRO A 130 7.20 15.97 -2.49
CA PRO A 130 6.14 16.83 -2.99
C PRO A 130 4.77 16.19 -2.75
N ILE A 131 3.81 16.99 -2.28
CA ILE A 131 2.54 16.47 -1.78
C ILE A 131 1.73 15.76 -2.87
N ASP A 132 1.84 16.22 -4.11
CA ASP A 132 1.25 15.59 -5.31
C ASP A 132 1.84 14.20 -5.57
N LEU A 133 3.17 14.05 -5.46
CA LEU A 133 3.84 12.75 -5.57
C LEU A 133 3.41 11.81 -4.43
N ALA A 134 3.28 12.33 -3.20
CA ALA A 134 2.85 11.56 -2.06
C ALA A 134 1.39 11.10 -2.18
N ILE A 135 0.48 11.97 -2.63
CA ILE A 135 -0.91 11.64 -2.93
C ILE A 135 -0.99 10.57 -4.02
N MET A 136 -0.27 10.74 -5.13
CA MET A 136 -0.22 9.75 -6.21
C MET A 136 0.28 8.38 -5.70
N SER A 137 1.37 8.36 -4.93
CA SER A 137 1.93 7.14 -4.35
C SER A 137 0.97 6.49 -3.35
N ALA A 138 0.32 7.27 -2.49
CA ALA A 138 -0.69 6.81 -1.54
C ALA A 138 -1.89 6.18 -2.26
N THR A 139 -2.39 6.83 -3.33
CA THR A 139 -3.47 6.30 -4.18
C THR A 139 -3.12 4.93 -4.77
N GLN A 140 -1.89 4.77 -5.28
CA GLN A 140 -1.42 3.47 -5.79
C GLN A 140 -1.35 2.43 -4.67
N GLY A 141 -0.78 2.78 -3.52
CA GLY A 141 -0.70 1.92 -2.34
C GLY A 141 -2.06 1.45 -1.86
N MET A 142 -3.03 2.36 -1.76
CA MET A 142 -4.43 2.04 -1.43
C MET A 142 -5.11 1.17 -2.50
N GLY A 143 -4.75 1.35 -3.77
CA GLY A 143 -5.16 0.44 -4.85
C GLY A 143 -4.66 -0.99 -4.65
N PHE A 144 -3.37 -1.16 -4.34
CA PHE A 144 -2.81 -2.49 -4.02
C PHE A 144 -3.40 -3.06 -2.74
N LEU A 145 -3.60 -2.24 -1.71
CA LEU A 145 -4.22 -2.64 -0.45
C LEU A 145 -5.60 -3.26 -0.70
N ARG A 146 -6.45 -2.57 -1.48
CA ARG A 146 -7.75 -3.08 -1.90
C ARG A 146 -7.61 -4.39 -2.69
N TYR A 147 -6.67 -4.46 -3.61
CA TYR A 147 -6.43 -5.69 -4.38
C TYR A 147 -6.02 -6.88 -3.49
N LEU A 148 -5.24 -6.65 -2.43
CA LEU A 148 -4.82 -7.68 -1.48
C LEU A 148 -5.99 -8.21 -0.63
N VAL A 149 -6.80 -7.29 -0.07
CA VAL A 149 -7.77 -7.63 0.99
C VAL A 149 -9.16 -8.00 0.47
N VAL A 150 -9.41 -7.86 -0.83
CA VAL A 150 -10.62 -8.39 -1.47
C VAL A 150 -10.69 -9.91 -1.23
N PRO A 151 -11.87 -10.44 -0.81
CA PRO A 151 -12.11 -11.87 -0.60
C PRO A 151 -11.72 -12.76 -1.78
#